data_AF-A0A945XUI1-F1
#
_entry.id   AF-A0A945XUI1-F1
#
_cell.length_a   1.000
_cell.length_b   1.000
_cell.length_c   1.000
_cell.angle_alpha   90.00
_cell.angle_beta   90.00
_cell.angle_gamma   90.00
#
_symmetry.space_group_name_H-M   'P 1'
#
loop_
_entity.id
_entity.type
_entity.pdbx_description
1 polymer ?
#
loop_
_entity_poly.entity_id
_entity_poly.type
_entity_poly.pdbx_seq_one_letter_code
_entity_poly.pdbx_strand_id
1 'polypeptide(L)'
;MTHMLGDGHRLSVSDGWIKWQTPDSWEQASSPGFYADQSVVPAPWNWRLPHIANMNWTLTDYTRDDGALAYVPGRHRENRPPELGEALPRAVPVEAPKGSLVMFLGGLWHGAYRKKPRDCG
;
A
#
# COMPACT_ATOMS: atom_id res chain seq x y z
N MET A 1 23.02 13.67 -1.56
CA MET A 1 22.36 12.76 -0.60
C MET A 1 21.15 12.18 -1.31
N THR A 2 21.18 10.90 -1.64
CA THR A 2 20.07 10.21 -2.31
C THR A 2 19.28 9.43 -1.28
N HIS A 3 17.97 9.62 -1.23
CA HIS A 3 17.09 8.95 -0.28
C HIS A 3 16.24 7.89 -0.98
N MET A 4 15.89 6.83 -0.24
CA MET A 4 15.12 5.66 -0.69
C MET A 4 15.73 4.82 -1.83
N LEU A 5 15.79 5.33 -3.06
CA LEU A 5 16.15 4.55 -4.25
C LEU A 5 17.60 4.72 -4.72
N GLY A 6 18.26 5.83 -4.37
CA GLY A 6 19.59 6.13 -4.92
C GLY A 6 19.52 6.87 -6.27
N ASP A 7 20.62 6.85 -7.01
CA ASP A 7 20.73 7.49 -8.33
C ASP A 7 20.11 6.64 -9.45
N GLY A 8 19.86 7.23 -10.61
CA GLY A 8 19.46 6.49 -11.82
C GLY A 8 18.00 6.04 -11.88
N HIS A 9 17.14 6.55 -11.00
CA HIS A 9 15.70 6.25 -11.00
C HIS A 9 14.90 7.32 -11.73
N ARG A 10 13.76 6.93 -12.31
CA ARG A 10 12.82 7.82 -13.01
C ARG A 10 11.41 7.62 -12.50
N LEU A 11 10.57 8.65 -12.62
CA LEU A 11 9.13 8.49 -12.42
C LEU A 11 8.60 7.46 -13.45
N SER A 12 7.95 6.40 -12.96
CA SER A 12 7.39 5.34 -13.80
C SER A 12 5.91 5.57 -14.08
N VAL A 13 5.13 5.89 -13.04
CA VAL A 13 3.68 6.06 -13.08
C VAL A 13 3.28 7.21 -12.15
N SER A 14 2.24 7.96 -12.54
CA SER A 14 1.58 8.96 -11.72
C SER A 14 0.08 8.85 -11.97
N ASP A 15 -0.68 8.49 -10.94
CA ASP A 15 -2.12 8.26 -11.03
C ASP A 15 -2.88 8.84 -9.84
N GLY A 16 -4.21 8.80 -9.94
CA GLY A 16 -5.12 9.17 -8.87
C GLY A 16 -6.02 7.99 -8.53
N TRP A 17 -6.03 7.60 -7.24
CA TRP A 17 -6.84 6.49 -6.77
C TRP A 17 -8.03 6.97 -5.93
N ILE A 18 -9.24 6.68 -6.39
CA ILE A 18 -10.48 6.91 -5.63
C ILE A 18 -11.04 5.57 -5.19
N LYS A 19 -11.17 5.40 -3.87
CA LYS A 19 -11.78 4.23 -3.30
C LYS A 19 -13.29 4.40 -3.13
N TRP A 20 -14.03 3.67 -3.95
CA TRP A 20 -15.47 3.55 -3.84
C TRP A 20 -15.88 2.78 -2.59
N GLN A 21 -17.12 3.01 -2.14
CA GLN A 21 -17.72 2.22 -1.08
C GLN A 21 -17.70 0.74 -1.46
N THR A 22 -17.21 -0.11 -0.57
CA THR A 22 -17.14 -1.54 -0.84
C THR A 22 -18.54 -2.14 -0.66
N PRO A 23 -19.08 -2.88 -1.66
CA PRO A 23 -20.40 -3.52 -1.55
C PRO A 23 -20.49 -4.46 -0.34
N ASP A 24 -21.70 -4.64 0.20
CA ASP A 24 -21.91 -5.53 1.35
C ASP A 24 -21.63 -7.00 1.03
N SER A 25 -21.76 -7.40 -0.24
CA SER A 25 -21.40 -8.73 -0.74
C SER A 25 -19.90 -9.02 -0.71
N TRP A 26 -19.04 -8.02 -0.45
CA TRP A 26 -17.61 -8.22 -0.34
C TRP A 26 -17.23 -8.70 1.06
N GLU A 27 -16.86 -9.97 1.18
CA GLU A 27 -16.61 -10.59 2.48
C GLU A 27 -15.21 -10.27 3.06
N GLN A 28 -14.22 -10.00 2.20
CA GLN A 28 -12.85 -9.81 2.69
C GLN A 28 -12.67 -8.44 3.36
N ALA A 29 -11.86 -8.39 4.42
CA ALA A 29 -11.55 -7.15 5.11
C ALA A 29 -10.66 -6.18 4.30
N SER A 30 -10.12 -6.61 3.16
CA SER A 30 -9.29 -5.80 2.25
C SER A 30 -9.86 -5.77 0.83
N SER A 31 -9.67 -4.64 0.15
CA SER A 31 -9.95 -4.43 -1.27
C SER A 31 -9.11 -3.24 -1.79
N PRO A 32 -8.08 -3.45 -2.63
CA PRO A 32 -7.59 -4.73 -3.15
C PRO A 32 -6.89 -5.59 -2.07
N GLY A 33 -6.58 -6.83 -2.44
CA GLY A 33 -5.73 -7.72 -1.63
C GLY A 33 -4.29 -7.19 -1.47
N PHE A 34 -3.48 -7.90 -0.69
CA PHE A 34 -2.11 -7.47 -0.40
C PHE A 34 -1.12 -7.94 -1.45
N TYR A 35 -0.21 -7.05 -1.83
CA TYR A 35 0.85 -7.29 -2.80
C TYR A 35 2.08 -6.45 -2.47
N ALA A 36 3.11 -6.55 -3.31
CA ALA A 36 4.25 -5.65 -3.32
C ALA A 36 4.42 -5.12 -4.75
N ASP A 37 4.56 -3.80 -4.93
CA ASP A 37 4.69 -3.20 -6.27
C ASP A 37 5.92 -3.73 -7.01
N GLN A 38 6.95 -4.12 -6.27
CA GLN A 38 8.16 -4.71 -6.83
C GLN A 38 7.93 -6.09 -7.49
N SER A 39 6.72 -6.67 -7.37
CA SER A 39 6.30 -7.89 -8.08
C SER A 39 6.51 -7.87 -9.60
N VAL A 40 6.59 -6.67 -10.20
CA VAL A 40 6.90 -6.50 -11.62
C VAL A 40 8.38 -6.72 -11.98
N VAL A 41 9.27 -6.77 -10.99
CA VAL A 41 10.71 -7.00 -11.16
C VAL A 41 11.03 -8.46 -10.83
N PRO A 42 11.74 -9.20 -11.71
CA PRO A 42 12.14 -10.58 -11.44
C PRO A 42 12.97 -10.73 -10.16
N ALA A 43 12.84 -11.88 -9.50
CA ALA A 43 13.72 -12.27 -8.40
C ALA A 43 15.17 -12.52 -8.90
N PRO A 44 16.20 -12.41 -8.04
CA PRO A 44 16.13 -12.15 -6.59
C PRO A 44 15.93 -10.67 -6.26
N TRP A 45 15.16 -10.39 -5.21
CA TRP A 45 15.04 -9.03 -4.66
C TRP A 45 16.10 -8.78 -3.59
N ASN A 46 16.49 -7.52 -3.46
CA ASN A 46 17.35 -7.04 -2.38
C ASN A 46 16.72 -5.82 -1.72
N TRP A 47 16.20 -5.97 -0.50
CA TRP A 47 15.57 -4.88 0.24
C TRP A 47 16.51 -3.70 0.54
N ARG A 48 17.83 -3.90 0.48
CA ARG A 48 18.82 -2.82 0.63
C ARG A 48 19.01 -2.01 -0.65
N LEU A 49 18.58 -2.55 -1.79
CA LEU A 49 18.62 -1.93 -3.12
C LEU A 49 17.24 -2.06 -3.78
N PRO A 50 16.20 -1.41 -3.22
CA PRO A 50 14.85 -1.47 -3.77
C PRO A 50 14.80 -0.85 -5.17
N HIS A 51 14.01 -1.44 -6.08
CA HIS A 51 13.87 -0.96 -7.46
C HIS A 51 12.74 0.07 -7.63
N ILE A 52 11.77 0.03 -6.72
CA ILE A 52 10.54 0.83 -6.75
C ILE A 52 10.35 1.46 -5.38
N ALA A 53 9.86 2.69 -5.36
CA ALA A 53 9.31 3.35 -4.19
C ALA A 53 8.09 4.17 -4.63
N ASN A 54 7.11 4.27 -3.74
CA ASN A 54 5.86 4.97 -3.98
C ASN A 54 5.69 6.12 -2.98
N MET A 55 4.95 7.13 -3.43
CA MET A 55 4.48 8.20 -2.58
C MET A 55 3.01 8.51 -2.89
N ASN A 56 2.18 8.49 -1.86
CA ASN A 56 0.75 8.74 -1.99
C ASN A 56 0.43 10.04 -1.24
N TRP A 57 -0.04 11.05 -1.99
CA TRP A 57 -0.58 12.26 -1.39
C TRP A 57 -2.03 12.01 -0.97
N THR A 58 -2.33 12.12 0.33
CA THR A 58 -3.68 11.86 0.83
C THR A 58 -4.62 13.03 0.50
N LEU A 59 -5.65 12.77 -0.32
CA LEU A 59 -6.64 13.80 -0.70
C LEU A 59 -7.83 13.88 0.28
N THR A 60 -7.95 12.89 1.16
CA THR A 60 -8.91 12.78 2.27
C THR A 60 -8.18 12.31 3.53
N ASP A 61 -8.86 12.34 4.67
CA ASP A 61 -8.35 11.66 5.86
C ASP A 61 -8.29 10.16 5.61
N TYR A 62 -7.16 9.55 5.96
CA TYR A 62 -6.96 8.12 5.92
C TYR A 62 -7.31 7.55 7.29
N THR A 63 -8.32 6.68 7.30
CA THR A 63 -8.70 5.89 8.46
C THR A 63 -8.96 4.45 8.02
N ARG A 64 -8.85 3.50 8.94
CA ARG A 64 -9.15 2.08 8.67
C ARG A 64 -10.54 1.89 8.03
N ASP A 65 -11.55 2.55 8.60
CA ASP A 65 -12.95 2.35 8.22
C ASP A 65 -13.31 3.04 6.90
N ASP A 66 -12.61 4.13 6.54
CA ASP A 66 -12.74 4.76 5.22
C ASP A 66 -11.90 4.08 4.12
N GLY A 67 -11.33 2.92 4.45
CA GLY A 67 -10.64 2.05 3.52
C GLY A 67 -9.22 2.48 3.18
N ALA A 68 -8.51 3.07 4.15
CA ALA A 68 -7.12 3.50 4.02
C ALA A 68 -6.20 2.39 3.48
N LEU A 69 -5.09 2.85 2.88
CA LEU A 69 -3.91 2.02 2.62
C LEU A 69 -3.57 1.23 3.87
N ALA A 70 -3.35 -0.06 3.72
CA ALA A 70 -2.95 -0.98 4.77
C ALA A 70 -1.56 -1.51 4.43
N TYR A 71 -0.70 -1.69 5.42
CA TYR A 71 0.64 -2.23 5.22
C TYR A 71 1.03 -3.18 6.33
N VAL A 72 1.98 -4.07 6.06
CA VAL A 72 2.53 -4.96 7.09
C VAL A 72 3.90 -4.45 7.55
N PRO A 73 4.04 -4.01 8.82
CA PRO A 73 5.29 -3.44 9.32
C PRO A 73 6.50 -4.35 9.08
N GLY A 74 7.61 -3.77 8.60
CA GLY A 74 8.88 -4.47 8.39
C GLY A 74 8.97 -5.39 7.17
N ARG A 75 7.86 -5.68 6.46
CA ARG A 75 7.86 -6.68 5.36
C ARG A 75 8.54 -6.25 4.07
N HIS A 76 8.95 -4.99 3.96
CA HIS A 76 9.85 -4.56 2.89
C HIS A 76 11.18 -5.34 2.85
N ARG A 77 11.53 -6.06 3.93
CA ARG A 77 12.76 -6.85 4.06
C ARG A 77 12.64 -8.31 3.59
N GLU A 78 11.45 -8.76 3.24
CA GLU A 78 11.18 -10.18 2.98
C GLU A 78 11.70 -10.65 1.61
N ASN A 79 12.03 -9.73 0.69
CA ASN A 79 12.52 -10.03 -0.66
C ASN A 79 11.58 -10.91 -1.52
N ARG A 80 10.27 -10.91 -1.22
CA ARG A 80 9.22 -11.61 -1.96
C ARG A 80 7.86 -10.92 -1.78
N PRO A 81 6.86 -11.17 -2.64
CA PRO A 81 5.48 -10.83 -2.35
C PRO A 81 4.90 -11.68 -1.19
N PRO A 82 3.80 -11.23 -0.55
CA PRO A 82 3.09 -12.04 0.44
C PRO A 82 2.44 -13.26 -0.21
N GLU A 83 2.33 -14.35 0.54
CA GLU A 83 1.43 -15.45 0.18
C GLU A 83 -0.04 -15.08 0.46
N LEU A 84 -0.97 -15.80 -0.15
CA LEU A 84 -2.40 -15.55 0.04
C LEU A 84 -2.79 -15.71 1.52
N GLY A 85 -3.44 -14.69 2.08
CA GLY A 85 -3.86 -14.68 3.49
C GLY A 85 -2.75 -14.38 4.50
N GLU A 86 -1.49 -14.32 4.08
CA GLU A 86 -0.34 -14.13 4.96
C GLU A 86 -0.27 -12.71 5.54
N ALA A 87 -0.63 -11.71 4.72
CA ALA A 87 -0.42 -10.30 5.04
C ALA A 87 -1.53 -9.72 5.95
N LEU A 88 -2.80 -9.98 5.61
CA LEU A 88 -3.96 -9.34 6.24
C LEU A 88 -3.99 -9.45 7.77
N PRO A 89 -3.68 -10.60 8.41
CA PRO A 89 -3.68 -10.72 9.88
C PRO A 89 -2.63 -9.85 10.58
N ARG A 90 -1.61 -9.38 9.85
CA ARG A 90 -0.48 -8.60 10.37
C ARG A 90 -0.50 -7.16 9.87
N ALA A 91 -1.48 -6.82 9.03
CA ALA A 91 -1.59 -5.50 8.45
C ALA A 91 -2.12 -4.48 9.46
N VAL A 92 -1.64 -3.24 9.32
CA VAL A 92 -2.11 -2.08 10.07
C VAL A 92 -2.52 -0.99 9.08
N PRO A 93 -3.48 -0.11 9.45
CA PRO A 93 -3.88 1.00 8.60
C PRO A 93 -2.79 2.07 8.60
N VAL A 94 -2.68 2.76 7.47
CA VAL A 94 -2.13 4.11 7.48
C VAL A 94 -3.22 5.04 8.01
N GLU A 95 -2.93 5.73 9.11
CA GLU A 95 -3.79 6.77 9.66
C GLU A 95 -3.09 8.12 9.50
N ALA A 96 -3.70 9.01 8.74
CA ALA A 96 -3.09 10.29 8.39
C ALA A 96 -4.15 11.33 7.99
N PRO A 97 -3.99 12.61 8.36
CA PRO A 97 -4.88 13.66 7.90
C PRO A 97 -4.73 13.90 6.40
N LYS A 98 -5.77 14.49 5.79
CA LYS A 98 -5.72 15.03 4.43
C LYS A 98 -4.51 15.95 4.23
N GLY A 99 -3.81 15.76 3.13
CA GLY A 99 -2.61 16.52 2.76
C GLY A 99 -1.29 15.88 3.21
N SER A 100 -1.34 14.72 3.86
CA SER A 100 -0.15 13.96 4.23
C SER A 100 0.48 13.27 3.03
N LEU A 101 1.80 13.09 3.06
CA LEU A 101 2.52 12.28 2.08
C LEU A 101 2.95 10.95 2.72
N VAL A 102 2.42 9.85 2.18
CA VAL A 102 2.76 8.49 2.63
C VAL A 102 3.79 7.91 1.67
N MET A 103 4.99 7.61 2.17
CA MET A 103 6.09 7.10 1.34
C MET A 103 6.50 5.68 1.77
N PHE A 104 6.76 4.81 0.80
CA PHE A 104 7.18 3.44 1.09
C PHE A 104 7.99 2.81 -0.06
N LEU A 105 8.80 1.80 0.27
CA LEU A 105 9.54 1.00 -0.71
C LEU A 105 8.60 0.00 -1.39
N GLY A 106 8.82 -0.28 -2.67
CA GLY A 106 7.98 -1.18 -3.48
C GLY A 106 7.99 -2.64 -3.02
N GLY A 107 8.96 -3.03 -2.19
CA GLY A 107 8.95 -4.33 -1.51
C GLY A 107 8.02 -4.40 -0.29
N LEU A 108 7.49 -3.27 0.19
CA LEU A 108 6.57 -3.24 1.33
C LEU A 108 5.26 -3.93 0.95
N TRP A 109 4.84 -4.88 1.77
CA TRP A 109 3.55 -5.52 1.61
C TRP A 109 2.45 -4.55 1.99
N HIS A 110 1.59 -4.26 1.04
CA HIS A 110 0.51 -3.31 1.22
C HIS A 110 -0.71 -3.70 0.40
N GLY A 111 -1.84 -3.13 0.77
CA GLY A 111 -3.15 -3.29 0.15
C GLY A 111 -4.03 -2.18 0.69
N ALA A 112 -5.34 -2.37 0.78
CA ALA A 112 -6.18 -1.38 1.46
C ALA A 112 -7.37 -2.03 2.15
N TYR A 113 -7.76 -1.55 3.33
CA TYR A 113 -8.93 -2.09 4.04
C TYR A 113 -10.22 -1.82 3.26
N ARG A 114 -11.23 -2.69 3.32
CA ARG A 114 -12.53 -2.36 2.69
C ARG A 114 -13.07 -1.04 3.24
N LYS A 115 -13.67 -0.23 2.36
CA LYS A 115 -14.34 1.00 2.77
C LYS A 115 -15.73 0.64 3.25
N LYS A 116 -16.02 0.88 4.52
CA LYS A 116 -17.34 0.59 5.10
C LYS A 116 -18.39 1.55 4.53
N PRO A 117 -19.66 1.11 4.42
CA PRO A 117 -20.77 2.02 4.21
C PRO A 117 -20.73 3.16 5.23
N ARG A 118 -20.97 4.38 4.77
CA ARG A 118 -21.31 5.49 5.66
C ARG A 118 -22.83 5.51 5.73
N ASP A 119 -23.39 5.68 6.93
CA ASP A 119 -24.80 6.02 7.07
C ASP A 119 -25.01 7.39 6.43
N CYS A 120 -25.48 7.39 5.19
CA CYS A 120 -26.02 8.58 4.55
C CYS A 120 -27.42 8.76 5.14
N GLY A 121 -27.50 9.52 6.23
CA GLY A 121 -28.78 9.96 6.80
C GLY A 121 -29.65 10.69 5.80
#